data_AF-A0A4U2ZBM5-F1
#
_entry.id   AF-A0A4U2ZBM5-F1
#
_cell.length_a   1.000
_cell.length_b   1.000
_cell.length_c   1.000
_cell.angle_alpha   90.00
_cell.angle_beta   90.00
_cell.angle_gamma   90.00
#
_symmetry.space_group_name_H-M   'P 1'
#
loop_
_entity.id
_entity.type
_entity.pdbx_description
1 polymer ?
#
loop_
_entity_poly.entity_id
_entity_poly.type
_entity_poly.pdbx_seq_one_letter_code
_entity_poly.pdbx_strand_id
1 'polypeptide(L)'
;MFRIEILLKADEIIDLWDKTFAKNINEQLKKEIHYEQFKWHIFSYEKQDCLKKEDAREAFDTSSKDELYVMYQGFPIVFLYTSAKEVVSKDFDSQLDIYIFDKNFTWTYVHTHESMCGPYFYKVI
;
A
#
# COMPACT_ATOMS: atom_id res chain seq x y z
N MET A 1 -7.00 -22.28 5.16
CA MET A 1 -6.07 -22.41 4.02
C MET A 1 -5.95 -21.04 3.40
N PHE A 2 -4.74 -20.52 3.25
CA PHE A 2 -4.49 -19.24 2.58
C PHE A 2 -4.95 -19.29 1.12
N ARG A 3 -5.61 -18.23 0.64
CA ARG A 3 -6.07 -18.14 -0.76
C ARG A 3 -5.81 -16.74 -1.33
N ILE A 4 -5.53 -16.71 -2.62
CA ILE A 4 -5.37 -15.50 -3.42
C ILE A 4 -6.42 -15.53 -4.53
N GLU A 5 -7.17 -14.44 -4.67
CA GLU A 5 -8.19 -14.26 -5.70
C GLU A 5 -7.97 -12.95 -6.45
N ILE A 6 -8.20 -12.92 -7.77
CA ILE A 6 -8.17 -11.68 -8.56
C ILE A 6 -9.55 -11.04 -8.52
N LEU A 7 -9.62 -9.74 -8.24
CA LEU A 7 -10.88 -9.02 -8.16
C LEU A 7 -11.25 -8.36 -9.49
N LEU A 8 -12.50 -8.55 -9.92
CA LEU A 8 -13.05 -7.91 -11.12
C LEU A 8 -13.30 -6.40 -10.97
N LYS A 9 -13.23 -5.89 -9.74
CA LYS A 9 -13.47 -4.47 -9.38
C LYS A 9 -12.18 -3.73 -9.02
N ALA A 10 -11.09 -4.04 -9.72
CA ALA A 10 -9.78 -3.46 -9.43
C ALA A 10 -9.81 -1.92 -9.44
N ASP A 11 -10.42 -1.31 -10.47
CA ASP A 11 -10.48 0.15 -10.60
C ASP A 11 -11.23 0.83 -9.44
N GLU A 12 -12.35 0.26 -8.99
CA GLU A 12 -13.11 0.78 -7.83
C GLU A 12 -12.25 0.75 -6.55
N ILE A 13 -11.46 -0.32 -6.35
CA ILE A 13 -10.62 -0.48 -5.17
C ILE A 13 -9.38 0.44 -5.22
N ILE A 14 -8.77 0.58 -6.40
CA ILE A 14 -7.63 1.49 -6.61
C ILE A 14 -8.06 2.94 -6.37
N ASP A 15 -9.23 3.35 -6.89
CA ASP A 15 -9.78 4.69 -6.66
C ASP A 15 -10.11 4.94 -5.17
N LEU A 16 -10.63 3.93 -4.45
CA LEU A 16 -10.82 4.03 -3.00
C LEU A 16 -9.49 4.16 -2.25
N TRP A 17 -8.43 3.48 -2.68
CA TRP A 17 -7.09 3.64 -2.11
C TRP A 17 -6.61 5.10 -2.29
N ASP A 18 -6.72 5.65 -3.50
CA ASP A 18 -6.37 7.04 -3.79
C ASP A 18 -7.16 8.03 -2.93
N LYS A 19 -8.48 7.88 -2.88
CA LYS A 19 -9.38 8.75 -2.11
C LYS A 19 -9.18 8.68 -0.61
N THR A 20 -8.61 7.60 -0.10
CA THR A 20 -8.41 7.39 1.33
C THR A 20 -7.02 7.83 1.76
N PHE A 21 -5.97 7.28 1.13
CA PHE A 21 -4.60 7.46 1.59
C PHE A 21 -3.91 8.70 1.00
N ALA A 22 -4.39 9.21 -0.13
CA ALA A 22 -3.90 10.46 -0.74
C ALA A 22 -4.90 11.62 -0.63
N LYS A 23 -5.92 11.51 0.24
CA LYS A 23 -7.01 12.50 0.39
C LYS A 23 -6.52 13.93 0.59
N ASN A 24 -5.44 14.11 1.35
CA ASN A 24 -4.92 15.43 1.72
C ASN A 24 -3.94 16.01 0.68
N ILE A 25 -3.64 15.25 -0.38
CA ILE A 25 -2.69 15.64 -1.42
C ILE A 25 -3.47 16.25 -2.59
N ASN A 26 -3.42 17.58 -2.70
CA ASN A 26 -4.08 18.29 -3.79
C ASN A 26 -3.39 18.06 -5.16
N GLU A 27 -4.07 18.37 -6.25
CA GLU A 27 -3.60 18.11 -7.62
C GLU A 27 -2.31 18.86 -7.98
N GLN A 28 -2.09 20.04 -7.42
CA GLN A 28 -0.84 20.77 -7.64
C GLN A 28 0.34 20.02 -7.00
N LEU A 29 0.16 19.59 -5.75
CA LEU A 29 1.16 18.81 -5.03
C LEU A 29 1.41 17.45 -5.68
N LYS A 30 0.37 16.77 -6.17
CA LYS A 30 0.49 15.51 -6.93
C LYS A 30 1.40 15.66 -8.14
N LYS A 31 1.28 16.77 -8.89
CA LYS A 31 2.16 17.05 -10.03
C LYS A 31 3.61 17.28 -9.59
N GLU A 32 3.81 18.06 -8.53
CA GLU A 32 5.15 18.37 -7.99
C GLU A 32 5.92 17.13 -7.53
N ILE A 33 5.21 16.15 -6.97
CA ILE A 33 5.82 14.88 -6.53
C ILE A 33 5.73 13.78 -7.57
N HIS A 34 5.32 14.06 -8.81
CA HIS A 34 5.18 13.02 -9.85
C HIS A 34 4.28 11.84 -9.45
N TYR A 35 3.18 12.10 -8.74
CA TYR A 35 2.28 11.08 -8.19
C TYR A 35 1.70 10.12 -9.24
N GLU A 36 1.46 10.62 -10.46
CA GLU A 36 0.96 9.80 -11.58
C GLU A 36 1.93 8.68 -11.99
N GLN A 37 3.24 8.87 -11.74
CA GLN A 37 4.24 7.84 -12.02
C GLN A 37 4.27 6.80 -10.90
N PHE A 38 4.27 7.26 -9.64
CA PHE A 38 4.38 6.41 -8.45
C PHE A 38 3.53 6.96 -7.30
N LYS A 39 2.52 6.20 -6.87
CA LYS A 39 1.63 6.65 -5.78
C LYS A 39 2.38 6.78 -4.45
N TRP A 40 3.40 5.94 -4.24
CA TRP A 40 4.26 5.96 -3.04
C TRP A 40 5.07 7.25 -2.88
N HIS A 41 5.12 8.13 -3.89
CA HIS A 41 5.76 9.44 -3.78
C HIS A 41 5.16 10.34 -2.70
N ILE A 42 3.91 10.14 -2.28
CA ILE A 42 3.35 10.88 -1.12
C ILE A 42 4.17 10.64 0.15
N PHE A 43 4.82 9.48 0.27
CA PHE A 43 5.64 9.11 1.42
C PHE A 43 7.11 9.50 1.23
N SER A 44 7.69 9.23 0.06
CA SER A 44 9.12 9.52 -0.19
C SER A 44 9.43 11.01 -0.25
N TYR A 45 8.48 11.83 -0.75
CA TYR A 45 8.57 13.30 -0.73
C TYR A 45 8.06 13.92 0.58
N GLU A 46 7.75 13.09 1.58
CA GLU A 46 7.34 13.52 2.92
C GLU A 46 6.10 14.42 2.91
N LYS A 47 5.14 14.14 2.00
CA LYS A 47 3.87 14.87 1.91
C LYS A 47 2.77 14.24 2.76
N GLN A 48 2.97 13.00 3.19
CA GLN A 48 2.10 12.25 4.07
C GLN A 48 2.95 11.62 5.19
N ASP A 49 2.66 11.99 6.44
CA ASP A 49 3.35 11.42 7.60
C ASP A 49 3.04 9.93 7.70
N CYS A 50 4.09 9.13 7.88
CA CYS A 50 4.04 7.67 7.90
C CYS A 50 5.25 7.08 8.64
N LEU A 51 5.14 5.81 9.03
CA LEU A 51 6.28 5.02 9.47
C LEU A 51 7.11 4.59 8.26
N LYS A 52 8.41 4.39 8.45
CA LYS A 52 9.37 4.07 7.38
C LYS A 52 10.23 2.89 7.79
N LYS A 53 10.70 2.11 6.81
CA LYS A 53 11.69 1.02 6.99
C LYS A 53 11.25 0.01 8.05
N GLU A 54 12.09 -0.29 9.04
CA GLU A 54 11.79 -1.31 10.05
C GLU A 54 10.55 -0.97 10.87
N ASP A 55 10.28 0.30 11.18
CA ASP A 55 9.06 0.70 11.89
C ASP A 55 7.80 0.40 11.05
N ALA A 56 7.90 0.56 9.72
CA ALA A 56 6.81 0.21 8.82
C ALA A 56 6.60 -1.31 8.73
N ARG A 57 7.69 -2.08 8.73
CA ARG A 57 7.67 -3.54 8.72
C ARG A 57 7.07 -4.08 10.01
N GLU A 58 7.51 -3.60 11.16
CA GLU A 58 6.98 -3.97 12.47
C GLU A 58 5.49 -3.64 12.58
N ALA A 59 5.06 -2.45 12.13
CA ALA A 59 3.65 -2.07 12.13
C ALA A 59 2.80 -3.00 11.24
N PHE A 60 3.30 -3.40 10.07
CA PHE A 60 2.61 -4.35 9.19
C PHE A 60 2.55 -5.77 9.79
N ASP A 61 3.66 -6.26 10.33
CA ASP A 61 3.77 -7.61 10.89
C ASP A 61 2.88 -7.81 12.11
N THR A 62 2.79 -6.78 12.95
CA THR A 62 1.97 -6.79 14.18
C THR A 62 0.50 -6.41 13.94
N SER A 63 0.15 -5.91 12.76
CA SER A 63 -1.24 -5.59 12.42
C SER A 63 -2.10 -6.84 12.34
N SER A 64 -3.28 -6.79 12.97
CA SER A 64 -4.29 -7.83 12.83
C SER A 64 -4.85 -7.82 11.41
N LYS A 65 -4.67 -8.93 10.71
CA LYS A 65 -5.03 -9.09 9.30
C LYS A 65 -5.63 -10.47 9.06
N ASP A 66 -6.79 -10.51 8.46
CA ASP A 66 -7.44 -11.77 8.01
C ASP A 66 -7.66 -11.74 6.49
N GLU A 67 -8.01 -10.56 5.97
CA GLU A 67 -8.10 -10.29 4.56
C GLU A 67 -7.28 -9.04 4.21
N LEU A 68 -6.57 -9.08 3.07
CA LEU A 68 -5.76 -7.98 2.55
C LEU A 68 -6.06 -7.75 1.07
N TYR A 69 -6.09 -6.49 0.66
CA TYR A 69 -5.93 -6.13 -0.74
C TYR A 69 -4.45 -5.95 -1.05
N VAL A 70 -4.03 -6.44 -2.21
CA VAL A 70 -2.67 -6.26 -2.75
C VAL A 70 -2.78 -5.79 -4.19
N MET A 71 -2.17 -4.64 -4.51
CA MET A 71 -2.12 -4.11 -5.88
C MET A 71 -0.70 -3.73 -6.27
N TYR A 72 -0.40 -3.81 -7.57
CA TYR A 72 0.90 -3.43 -8.13
C TYR A 72 0.82 -2.03 -8.75
N GLN A 73 1.88 -1.25 -8.61
CA GLN A 73 2.00 0.04 -9.28
C GLN A 73 1.79 -0.10 -10.80
N GLY A 74 0.89 0.71 -11.37
CA GLY A 74 0.68 0.79 -12.81
C GLY A 74 -0.10 -0.37 -13.44
N PHE A 75 -0.57 -1.34 -12.65
CA PHE A 75 -1.39 -2.46 -13.14
C PHE A 75 -2.81 -2.36 -12.57
N PRO A 76 -3.87 -2.41 -13.40
CA PRO A 76 -5.26 -2.39 -12.95
C PRO A 76 -5.69 -3.77 -12.43
N ILE A 77 -4.91 -4.33 -11.49
CA ILE A 77 -5.13 -5.65 -10.89
C ILE A 77 -5.03 -5.52 -9.38
N VAL A 78 -6.04 -6.03 -8.69
CA VAL A 78 -6.07 -6.16 -7.23
C VAL A 78 -6.28 -7.62 -6.87
N PHE A 79 -5.43 -8.12 -5.99
CA PHE A 79 -5.56 -9.42 -5.37
C PHE A 79 -6.22 -9.31 -4.01
N LEU A 80 -7.11 -10.24 -3.69
CA LEU A 80 -7.62 -10.46 -2.33
C LEU A 80 -6.89 -11.65 -1.73
N TYR A 81 -6.18 -11.41 -0.63
CA TYR A 81 -5.57 -12.46 0.18
C TYR A 81 -6.54 -12.76 1.31
N THR A 82 -6.87 -14.03 1.52
CA THR A 82 -7.75 -14.48 2.62
C THR A 82 -7.03 -15.46 3.54
N SER A 83 -7.42 -15.49 4.82
CA SER A 83 -6.65 -16.18 5.88
C SER A 83 -5.21 -15.66 5.99
N ALA A 84 -5.03 -14.33 5.90
CA ALA A 84 -3.74 -13.66 5.77
C ALA A 84 -3.01 -13.38 7.10
N LYS A 85 -3.40 -14.04 8.19
CA LYS A 85 -2.88 -13.78 9.56
C LYS A 85 -1.36 -13.93 9.68
N GLU A 86 -0.80 -14.90 8.97
CA GLU A 86 0.63 -15.23 9.00
C GLU A 86 1.45 -14.48 7.96
N VAL A 87 0.82 -13.63 7.12
CA VAL A 87 1.55 -12.84 6.12
C VAL A 87 2.45 -11.85 6.85
N VAL A 88 3.70 -11.72 6.42
CA VAL A 88 4.67 -10.78 7.00
C VAL A 88 5.35 -9.96 5.92
N SER A 89 5.97 -8.84 6.29
CA SER A 89 6.58 -7.89 5.37
C SER A 89 7.65 -8.56 4.51
N LYS A 90 8.34 -9.55 5.09
CA LYS A 90 9.38 -10.37 4.43
C LYS A 90 8.85 -11.18 3.26
N ASP A 91 7.57 -11.54 3.24
CA ASP A 91 6.96 -12.28 2.12
C ASP A 91 6.97 -11.46 0.82
N PHE A 92 7.17 -10.14 0.94
CA PHE A 92 7.16 -9.20 -0.17
C PHE A 92 8.53 -8.69 -0.60
N ASP A 93 9.64 -9.14 0.02
CA ASP A 93 10.99 -8.59 -0.26
C ASP A 93 11.49 -8.79 -1.70
N SER A 94 10.87 -9.70 -2.45
CA SER A 94 11.17 -9.97 -3.86
C SER A 94 10.21 -9.27 -4.83
N GLN A 95 9.24 -8.52 -4.33
CA GLN A 95 8.23 -7.87 -5.14
C GLN A 95 8.72 -6.54 -5.72
N LEU A 96 7.99 -6.02 -6.70
CA LEU A 96 8.19 -4.66 -7.20
C LEU A 96 7.43 -3.67 -6.31
N ASP A 97 7.01 -2.54 -6.87
CA ASP A 97 6.19 -1.57 -6.16
C ASP A 97 4.77 -2.13 -5.93
N ILE A 98 4.48 -2.46 -4.67
CA ILE A 98 3.19 -3.02 -4.25
C ILE A 98 2.60 -2.27 -3.06
N TYR A 99 1.27 -2.28 -3.02
CA TYR A 99 0.48 -1.64 -1.98
C TYR A 99 -0.41 -2.71 -1.34
N ILE A 100 -0.24 -2.90 -0.04
CA ILE A 100 -0.99 -3.84 0.79
C ILE A 100 -1.84 -3.04 1.76
N PHE A 101 -3.13 -3.31 1.86
CA PHE A 101 -4.03 -2.55 2.72
C PHE A 101 -5.20 -3.40 3.19
N ASP A 102 -5.82 -3.01 4.30
CA ASP A 102 -6.99 -3.68 4.83
C ASP A 102 -8.27 -3.33 4.06
N LYS A 103 -9.27 -4.19 4.15
CA LYS A 103 -10.55 -4.02 3.45
C LYS A 103 -11.35 -2.78 3.88
N ASN A 104 -11.07 -2.26 5.07
CA ASN A 104 -11.72 -1.06 5.59
C ASN A 104 -10.93 0.22 5.27
N PHE A 105 -9.81 0.11 4.52
CA PHE A 105 -8.96 1.23 4.14
C PHE A 105 -8.48 2.06 5.35
N THR A 106 -8.21 1.38 6.47
CA THR A 106 -7.72 2.01 7.70
C THR A 106 -6.21 2.13 7.72
N TRP A 107 -5.47 1.30 6.99
CA TRP A 107 -4.03 1.40 6.85
C TRP A 107 -3.54 0.87 5.49
N THR A 108 -2.36 1.34 5.06
CA THR A 108 -1.63 0.82 3.91
C THR A 108 -0.16 0.62 4.26
N TYR A 109 0.36 -0.54 3.90
CA TYR A 109 1.78 -0.85 3.83
C TYR A 109 2.20 -0.79 2.35
N VAL A 110 3.33 -0.15 2.08
CA VAL A 110 3.82 0.05 0.72
C VAL A 110 5.25 -0.41 0.64
N HIS A 111 5.48 -1.46 -0.15
CA HIS A 111 6.82 -1.93 -0.49
C HIS A 111 7.22 -1.35 -1.84
N THR A 112 8.45 -0.86 -1.92
CA THR A 112 9.03 -0.30 -3.13
C THR A 112 10.21 -1.14 -3.57
N HIS A 113 10.34 -1.32 -4.88
CA HIS A 113 11.46 -2.03 -5.50
C HIS A 113 12.82 -1.37 -5.19
N GLU A 114 12.84 -0.04 -5.08
CA GLU A 114 14.04 0.72 -4.77
C GLU A 114 14.38 0.59 -3.29
N SER A 115 15.50 -0.08 -2.95
CA SER A 115 15.93 -0.32 -1.57
C SER A 115 16.19 0.95 -0.73
N MET A 116 16.39 2.09 -1.39
CA MET A 116 16.59 3.38 -0.74
C MET A 116 15.28 4.10 -0.41
N CYS A 117 14.16 3.61 -0.95
CA CYS A 117 12.82 4.09 -0.68
C CYS A 117 12.05 3.03 0.12
N GLY A 118 11.27 3.47 1.10
CA GLY A 118 10.38 2.58 1.84
C GLY A 118 11.07 1.44 2.61
N PRO A 119 10.29 0.40 2.97
CA PRO A 119 8.84 0.38 2.90
C PRO A 119 8.20 1.47 3.78
N TYR A 120 6.93 1.76 3.53
CA TYR A 120 6.14 2.76 4.27
C TYR A 120 4.92 2.12 4.90
N PHE A 121 4.51 2.61 6.07
CA PHE A 121 3.24 2.23 6.69
C PHE A 121 2.48 3.48 7.13
N TYR A 122 1.27 3.64 6.62
CA TYR A 122 0.40 4.76 6.96
C TYR A 122 -0.93 4.24 7.47
N LYS A 123 -1.44 4.87 8.53
CA LYS A 123 -2.74 4.59 9.14
C LYS A 123 -3.59 5.85 9.12
N VAL A 124 -4.82 5.72 8.62
CA VAL A 124 -5.81 6.80 8.68
C VAL A 124 -6.21 7.00 10.14
N ILE A 125 -6.06 8.24 10.63
CA ILE A 125 -6.45 8.65 11.99
C ILE A 125 -7.94 8.99 12.02
#